data_AF-A0A387H3M8-F1
#
_entry.id   AF-A0A387H3M8-F1
#
_cell.length_a   1.000
_cell.length_b   1.000
_cell.length_c   1.000
_cell.angle_alpha   90.00
_cell.angle_beta   90.00
_cell.angle_gamma   90.00
#
_symmetry.space_group_name_H-M   'P 1'
#
loop_
_entity.id
_entity.type
_entity.pdbx_description
1 polymer ?
#
loop_
_entity_poly.entity_id
_entity_poly.type
_entity_poly.pdbx_seq_one_letter_code
_entity_poly.pdbx_strand_id
1 'polypeptide(L)'
;MWWAQEIVTDLDRPQWTWVPFKSVGPLQFGQSVDDVAAVLGEPISGWDPNKQWASFSAQGIDTYYRREDLTLAAVAVDACRGPQINYEGVRLVGRLPSELSPWIETTADTLEDMPPGLNGLRIGLNGEAGLPGLGLVMRCQQNGDYARTRPVLVARDWAEMSTDSWEGPIPDREWGIY
;
A
#
# COMPACT_ATOMS: atom_id res chain seq x y z
N MET A 1 -6.22 -14.76 -22.53
CA MET A 1 -7.39 -13.87 -22.51
C MET A 1 -7.35 -13.19 -21.17
N TRP A 2 -6.95 -11.92 -21.11
CA TRP A 2 -6.87 -11.15 -19.87
C TRP A 2 -8.27 -10.62 -19.58
N TRP A 3 -8.91 -11.10 -18.53
CA TRP A 3 -10.24 -10.63 -18.14
C TRP A 3 -10.03 -9.35 -17.35
N ALA A 4 -10.53 -8.22 -17.86
CA ALA A 4 -10.57 -6.99 -17.07
C ALA A 4 -11.47 -7.24 -15.86
N GLN A 5 -10.97 -6.98 -14.66
CA GLN A 5 -11.79 -6.95 -13.46
C GLN A 5 -12.70 -5.72 -13.50
N GLU A 6 -13.92 -5.89 -12.98
CA GLU A 6 -14.82 -4.79 -12.73
C GLU A 6 -14.17 -3.81 -11.73
N ILE A 7 -14.07 -2.55 -12.12
CA ILE A 7 -13.48 -1.50 -11.30
C ILE A 7 -14.60 -0.86 -10.50
N VAL A 8 -14.48 -0.91 -9.17
CA VAL A 8 -15.37 -0.15 -8.30
C VAL A 8 -15.13 1.33 -8.55
N THR A 9 -16.21 2.07 -8.84
CA THR A 9 -16.11 3.50 -9.13
C THR A 9 -15.63 4.26 -7.89
N ASP A 10 -14.99 5.40 -8.09
CA ASP A 10 -14.45 6.20 -6.99
C ASP A 10 -15.52 6.58 -5.94
N LEU A 11 -16.79 6.74 -6.37
CA LEU A 11 -17.92 7.08 -5.50
C LEU A 11 -18.42 5.90 -4.66
N ASP A 12 -18.23 4.69 -5.15
CA ASP A 12 -18.69 3.46 -4.49
C ASP A 12 -17.61 2.88 -3.55
N ARG A 13 -16.37 3.39 -3.64
CA ARG A 13 -15.28 3.00 -2.74
C ARG A 13 -15.46 3.62 -1.35
N PRO A 14 -15.25 2.85 -0.28
CA PRO A 14 -15.03 3.43 1.04
C PRO A 14 -13.89 4.45 1.00
N GLN A 15 -14.10 5.62 1.60
CA GLN A 15 -13.09 6.68 1.64
C GLN A 15 -12.28 6.55 2.93
N TRP A 16 -10.98 6.27 2.79
CA TRP A 16 -10.08 6.09 3.92
C TRP A 16 -9.05 7.22 3.96
N THR A 17 -8.81 7.75 5.16
CA THR A 17 -7.72 8.68 5.40
C THR A 17 -6.48 7.89 5.78
N TRP A 18 -5.34 8.25 5.18
CA TRP A 18 -4.05 7.72 5.58
C TRP A 18 -3.30 8.74 6.43
N VAL A 19 -2.80 8.29 7.58
CA VAL A 19 -1.89 9.04 8.43
C VAL A 19 -0.56 8.28 8.47
N PRO A 20 0.50 8.81 7.83
CA PRO A 20 1.82 8.17 7.74
C PRO A 20 2.27 7.54 9.05
N PHE A 21 2.69 6.28 8.97
CA PHE A 21 3.17 5.43 10.08
C PHE A 21 2.20 5.20 11.24
N LYS A 22 0.96 5.70 11.18
CA LYS A 22 -0.03 5.52 12.25
C LYS A 22 -1.20 4.65 11.81
N SER A 23 -1.90 5.06 10.75
CA SER A 23 -3.16 4.42 10.38
C SER A 23 -3.46 4.50 8.88
N VAL A 24 -4.20 3.51 8.39
CA VAL A 24 -4.73 3.41 7.04
C VAL A 24 -6.24 3.16 7.14
N GLY A 25 -7.03 4.21 7.02
CA GLY A 25 -8.46 4.14 7.31
C GLY A 25 -8.70 3.69 8.76
N PRO A 26 -9.45 2.59 8.98
CA PRO A 26 -9.71 2.08 10.32
C PRO A 26 -8.52 1.28 10.90
N LEU A 27 -7.54 0.89 10.07
CA LEU A 27 -6.40 0.06 10.47
C LEU A 27 -5.31 0.91 11.13
N GLN A 28 -4.65 0.35 12.13
CA GLN A 28 -3.49 0.93 12.81
C GLN A 28 -2.30 -0.02 12.69
N PHE A 29 -1.12 0.53 12.39
CA PHE A 29 0.10 -0.28 12.42
C PHE A 29 0.34 -0.80 13.84
N GLY A 30 0.81 -2.04 13.96
CA GLY A 30 0.98 -2.72 15.24
C GLY A 30 -0.20 -3.62 15.65
N GLN A 31 -1.33 -3.59 14.94
CA GLN A 31 -2.47 -4.48 15.21
C GLN A 31 -2.17 -5.95 14.90
N SER A 32 -2.75 -6.88 15.67
CA SER A 32 -2.74 -8.29 15.29
C SER A 32 -3.68 -8.56 14.12
N VAL A 33 -3.53 -9.71 13.45
CA VAL A 33 -4.44 -10.10 12.35
C VAL A 33 -5.90 -10.21 12.79
N ASP A 34 -6.15 -10.65 14.03
CA ASP A 34 -7.50 -10.76 14.60
C ASP A 34 -8.11 -9.38 14.87
N ASP A 35 -7.30 -8.42 15.34
CA ASP A 35 -7.74 -7.03 15.52
C ASP A 35 -8.10 -6.40 14.18
N VAL A 36 -7.31 -6.65 13.13
CA VAL A 36 -7.60 -6.19 11.77
C VAL A 36 -8.93 -6.76 11.28
N ALA A 37 -9.15 -8.08 11.42
CA ALA A 37 -10.41 -8.73 11.04
C ALA A 37 -11.61 -8.14 11.79
N ALA A 38 -11.47 -7.93 13.11
CA ALA A 38 -12.51 -7.35 13.95
C ALA A 38 -12.84 -5.90 13.55
N VAL A 39 -11.83 -5.08 13.27
CA VAL A 39 -12.01 -3.68 12.87
C VAL A 39 -12.64 -3.54 11.47
N LEU A 40 -12.29 -4.43 10.54
CA LEU A 40 -12.88 -4.44 9.19
C LEU A 40 -14.28 -5.07 9.18
N GLY A 41 -14.65 -5.81 10.22
CA GLY A 41 -15.91 -6.57 10.26
C GLY A 41 -15.97 -7.68 9.20
N GLU A 42 -14.81 -8.20 8.77
CA GLU A 42 -14.67 -9.22 7.72
C GLU A 42 -13.76 -10.35 8.22
N PRO A 43 -14.08 -11.64 7.94
CA PRO A 43 -13.16 -12.74 8.19
C PRO A 43 -11.94 -12.72 7.26
N ILE A 44 -10.80 -13.20 7.74
CA ILE A 44 -9.58 -13.35 6.94
C ILE A 44 -9.87 -14.27 5.74
N SER A 45 -9.73 -13.76 4.51
CA SER A 45 -10.04 -14.52 3.28
C SER A 45 -8.86 -15.35 2.77
N GLY A 46 -7.64 -15.00 3.18
CA GLY A 46 -6.42 -15.77 2.96
C GLY A 46 -5.41 -15.47 4.05
N TRP A 47 -4.70 -16.48 4.55
CA TRP A 47 -3.71 -16.34 5.61
C TRP A 47 -2.52 -17.26 5.35
N ASP A 48 -1.32 -16.70 5.37
CA ASP A 48 -0.07 -17.46 5.37
C ASP A 48 0.91 -16.80 6.37
N PRO A 49 1.03 -17.32 7.60
CA PRO A 49 1.91 -16.73 8.62
C PRO A 49 3.39 -16.90 8.26
N ASN A 50 3.76 -17.90 7.46
CA ASN A 50 5.15 -18.09 7.03
C ASN A 50 5.57 -17.00 6.04
N LYS A 51 4.61 -16.52 5.25
CA LYS A 51 4.74 -15.40 4.32
C LYS A 51 4.26 -14.07 4.91
N GLN A 52 3.93 -14.05 6.20
CA GLN A 52 3.52 -12.84 6.93
C GLN A 52 2.38 -12.08 6.26
N TRP A 53 1.38 -12.78 5.69
CA TRP A 53 0.38 -12.17 4.83
C TRP A 53 -1.03 -12.61 5.21
N ALA A 54 -1.95 -11.64 5.31
CA ALA A 54 -3.39 -11.87 5.38
C ALA A 54 -4.12 -11.04 4.32
N SER A 55 -5.17 -11.61 3.73
CA SER A 55 -6.04 -10.92 2.77
C SER A 55 -7.42 -10.67 3.37
N PHE A 56 -8.01 -9.54 2.97
CA PHE A 56 -9.39 -9.15 3.27
C PHE A 56 -10.05 -8.75 1.96
N SER A 57 -10.57 -9.76 1.27
CA SER A 57 -10.99 -9.63 -0.13
C SER A 57 -12.29 -8.84 -0.33
N ALA A 58 -13.15 -8.71 0.68
CA ALA A 58 -14.31 -7.84 0.61
C ALA A 58 -13.90 -6.37 0.70
N GLN A 59 -12.88 -6.04 1.50
CA GLN A 59 -12.26 -4.71 1.54
C GLN A 59 -11.26 -4.46 0.40
N GLY A 60 -10.82 -5.49 -0.32
CA GLY A 60 -9.84 -5.33 -1.41
C GLY A 60 -8.47 -4.88 -0.91
N ILE A 61 -8.01 -5.45 0.21
CA ILE A 61 -6.67 -5.17 0.75
C ILE A 61 -5.91 -6.45 1.05
N ASP A 62 -4.58 -6.34 0.96
CA ASP A 62 -3.64 -7.31 1.50
C ASP A 62 -2.87 -6.64 2.65
N THR A 63 -2.66 -7.39 3.72
CA THR A 63 -1.97 -6.94 4.93
C THR A 63 -0.73 -7.78 5.19
N TYR A 64 0.34 -7.15 5.63
CA TYR A 64 1.61 -7.78 5.90
C TYR A 64 2.06 -7.53 7.32
N TYR A 65 2.72 -8.52 7.93
CA TYR A 65 2.99 -8.55 9.37
C TYR A 65 4.49 -8.72 9.65
N ARG A 66 4.96 -8.23 10.80
CA ARG A 66 6.32 -8.52 11.27
C ARG A 66 6.46 -9.99 11.64
N ARG A 67 7.65 -10.56 11.44
CA ARG A 67 7.87 -11.99 11.81
C ARG A 67 7.87 -12.19 13.31
N GLU A 68 8.39 -11.19 14.01
CA GLU A 68 8.81 -11.26 15.40
C GLU A 68 7.59 -11.32 16.33
N ASP A 69 6.57 -10.52 16.03
CA ASP A 69 5.40 -10.32 16.91
C ASP A 69 4.05 -10.46 16.18
N LEU A 70 4.05 -10.75 14.87
CA LEU A 70 2.86 -10.87 14.03
C LEU A 70 1.95 -9.63 14.07
N THR A 71 2.56 -8.44 14.14
CA THR A 71 1.85 -7.17 14.11
C THR A 71 1.87 -6.52 12.74
N LEU A 72 0.80 -5.78 12.40
CA LEU A 72 0.60 -5.14 11.11
C LEU A 72 1.74 -4.17 10.80
N ALA A 73 2.36 -4.36 9.64
CA ALA A 73 3.51 -3.59 9.17
C ALA A 73 3.30 -2.99 7.78
N ALA A 74 2.45 -3.57 6.94
CA ALA A 74 2.07 -2.94 5.69
C ALA A 74 0.63 -3.26 5.26
N VAL A 75 0.05 -2.36 4.49
CA VAL A 75 -1.26 -2.50 3.85
C VAL A 75 -1.11 -2.18 2.37
N ALA A 76 -1.32 -3.17 1.50
CA ALA A 76 -1.43 -2.99 0.07
C ALA A 76 -2.90 -2.87 -0.32
N VAL A 77 -3.23 -1.86 -1.11
CA VAL A 77 -4.63 -1.53 -1.44
C VAL A 77 -4.89 -1.83 -2.91
N ASP A 78 -5.80 -2.77 -3.19
CA ASP A 78 -6.11 -3.20 -4.54
C ASP A 78 -6.61 -2.03 -5.41
N ALA A 79 -6.03 -1.87 -6.60
CA ALA A 79 -6.32 -0.73 -7.46
C ALA A 79 -7.75 -0.74 -8.03
N CYS A 80 -8.40 -1.91 -8.10
CA CYS A 80 -9.72 -2.09 -8.70
C CYS A 80 -10.85 -2.11 -7.67
N ARG A 81 -10.59 -2.65 -6.49
CA ARG A 81 -11.62 -2.95 -5.48
C ARG A 81 -11.35 -2.34 -4.10
N GLY A 82 -10.10 -1.96 -3.83
CA GLY A 82 -9.71 -1.42 -2.54
C GLY A 82 -10.34 -0.07 -2.24
N PRO A 83 -10.38 0.33 -0.95
CA PRO A 83 -10.82 1.66 -0.53
C PRO A 83 -10.03 2.76 -1.22
N GLN A 84 -10.65 3.93 -1.38
CA GLN A 84 -9.93 5.09 -1.85
C GLN A 84 -9.10 5.67 -0.71
N ILE A 85 -7.78 5.57 -0.82
CA ILE A 85 -6.87 6.23 0.13
C ILE A 85 -6.74 7.71 -0.22
N ASN A 86 -6.97 8.56 0.78
CA ASN A 86 -6.84 10.01 0.73
C ASN A 86 -5.68 10.47 1.62
N TYR A 87 -4.85 11.36 1.09
CA TYR A 87 -3.78 12.07 1.82
C TYR A 87 -3.77 13.52 1.38
N GLU A 88 -4.04 14.45 2.31
CA GLU A 88 -4.07 15.89 2.04
C GLU A 88 -4.94 16.29 0.82
N GLY A 89 -6.07 15.60 0.65
CA GLY A 89 -6.99 15.82 -0.48
C GLY A 89 -6.62 15.12 -1.78
N VAL A 90 -5.49 14.40 -1.81
CA VAL A 90 -5.03 13.61 -2.96
C VAL A 90 -5.48 12.16 -2.84
N ARG A 91 -6.05 11.66 -3.93
CA ARG A 91 -6.59 10.31 -4.06
C ARG A 91 -5.54 9.38 -4.66
N LEU A 92 -5.15 8.34 -3.93
CA LEU A 92 -3.97 7.52 -4.26
C LEU A 92 -4.28 6.21 -4.98
N VAL A 93 -5.48 5.65 -4.83
CA VAL A 93 -5.85 4.34 -5.39
C VAL A 93 -6.55 4.49 -6.73
N GLY A 94 -6.29 3.58 -7.66
CA GLY A 94 -7.05 3.43 -8.91
C GLY A 94 -6.79 4.50 -9.98
N ARG A 95 -5.87 5.43 -9.71
CA ARG A 95 -5.50 6.54 -10.62
C ARG A 95 -4.61 6.05 -11.74
N LEU A 96 -4.52 6.82 -12.82
CA LEU A 96 -3.45 6.59 -13.79
C LEU A 96 -2.12 7.02 -13.16
N PRO A 97 -1.01 6.29 -13.39
CA PRO A 97 0.29 6.68 -12.84
C PRO A 97 0.67 8.13 -13.18
N SER A 98 0.41 8.56 -14.42
CA SER A 98 0.66 9.92 -14.90
C SER A 98 -0.14 11.00 -14.18
N GLU A 99 -1.28 10.67 -13.56
CA GLU A 99 -2.04 11.62 -12.74
C GLU A 99 -1.38 11.87 -11.39
N LEU A 100 -0.65 10.89 -10.85
CA LEU A 100 0.01 11.00 -9.54
C LEU A 100 1.49 11.39 -9.64
N SER A 101 2.15 11.27 -10.80
CA SER A 101 3.56 11.64 -10.96
C SER A 101 3.87 13.06 -10.45
N PRO A 102 3.11 14.12 -10.81
CA PRO A 102 3.41 15.47 -10.31
C PRO A 102 3.28 15.61 -8.79
N TRP A 103 2.30 14.89 -8.20
CA TRP A 103 2.11 14.88 -6.75
C TRP A 103 3.25 14.14 -6.04
N ILE A 104 3.71 13.01 -6.58
CA ILE A 104 4.85 12.25 -6.04
C ILE A 104 6.11 13.11 -6.04
N GLU A 105 6.41 13.77 -7.16
CA GLU A 105 7.57 14.66 -7.31
C GLU A 105 7.50 15.81 -6.30
N THR A 106 6.38 16.54 -6.27
CA THR A 106 6.20 17.67 -5.34
C THR A 106 6.30 17.21 -3.88
N THR A 107 5.72 16.06 -3.54
CA THR A 107 5.77 15.52 -2.17
C THR A 107 7.19 15.09 -1.82
N ALA A 108 7.94 14.49 -2.75
CA ALA A 108 9.33 14.12 -2.53
C ALA A 108 10.20 15.33 -2.18
N ASP A 109 10.00 16.46 -2.86
CA ASP A 109 10.72 17.72 -2.57
C ASP A 109 10.50 18.15 -1.11
N THR A 110 9.29 18.00 -0.57
CA THR A 110 9.00 18.32 0.85
C THR A 110 9.67 17.40 1.86
N LEU A 111 10.22 16.26 1.41
CA LEU A 111 10.84 15.24 2.24
C LEU A 111 12.37 15.25 2.14
N GLU A 112 12.98 16.16 1.38
CA GLU A 112 14.44 16.17 1.17
C GLU A 112 15.24 16.36 2.48
N ASP A 113 14.70 17.13 3.42
CA ASP A 113 15.33 17.41 4.72
C ASP A 113 15.18 16.29 5.76
N MET A 114 14.46 15.20 5.44
CA MET A 114 14.36 14.03 6.32
C MET A 114 15.73 13.36 6.51
N PRO A 115 15.89 12.52 7.57
CA PRO A 115 17.11 11.73 7.73
C PRO A 115 17.40 10.86 6.49
N PRO A 116 18.69 10.56 6.23
CA PRO A 116 19.08 9.60 5.19
C PRO A 116 18.29 8.31 5.30
N GLY A 117 17.83 7.79 4.15
CA GLY A 117 17.00 6.59 4.09
C GLY A 117 15.49 6.89 4.11
N LEU A 118 15.09 8.03 4.69
CA LEU A 118 13.71 8.49 4.71
C LEU A 118 13.44 9.69 3.77
N ASN A 119 14.50 10.27 3.22
CA ASN A 119 14.41 11.49 2.44
C ASN A 119 14.12 11.26 0.95
N GLY A 120 13.37 12.20 0.37
CA GLY A 120 13.11 12.33 -1.05
C GLY A 120 12.41 11.13 -1.70
N LEU A 121 12.55 11.06 -3.02
CA LEU A 121 12.01 10.00 -3.88
C LEU A 121 13.00 8.83 -3.98
N ARG A 122 12.47 7.60 -3.87
CA ARG A 122 13.19 6.37 -4.22
C ARG A 122 12.51 5.69 -5.40
N ILE A 123 13.31 5.11 -6.28
CA ILE A 123 12.81 4.31 -7.39
C ILE A 123 13.28 2.88 -7.16
N GLY A 124 12.33 1.97 -7.00
CA GLY A 124 12.61 0.56 -6.83
C GLY A 124 13.05 -0.09 -8.14
N LEU A 125 13.56 -1.33 -8.05
CA LEU A 125 14.11 -2.06 -9.19
C LEU A 125 13.10 -2.29 -10.31
N ASN A 126 11.80 -2.33 -10.00
CA ASN A 126 10.74 -2.53 -11.00
C ASN A 126 10.07 -1.22 -11.42
N GLY A 127 10.61 -0.07 -11.02
CA GLY A 127 10.16 1.26 -11.43
C GLY A 127 9.07 1.89 -10.53
N GLU A 128 8.69 1.23 -9.44
CA GLU A 128 7.84 1.82 -8.40
C GLU A 128 8.46 3.04 -7.76
N ALA A 129 7.64 4.08 -7.56
CA ALA A 129 8.03 5.27 -6.82
C ALA A 129 7.73 5.09 -5.33
N GLY A 130 8.73 5.27 -4.48
CA GLY A 130 8.55 5.28 -3.03
C GLY A 130 8.88 6.62 -2.41
N LEU A 131 8.13 6.94 -1.36
CA LEU A 131 8.35 8.05 -0.46
C LEU A 131 8.56 7.47 0.95
N PRO A 132 9.77 6.98 1.28
CA PRO A 132 10.07 6.39 2.59
C PRO A 132 9.71 7.30 3.77
N GLY A 133 9.86 8.62 3.62
CA GLY A 133 9.50 9.61 4.63
C GLY A 133 8.02 9.62 5.02
N LEU A 134 7.15 9.03 4.19
CA LEU A 134 5.74 8.80 4.50
C LEU A 134 5.43 7.31 4.74
N GLY A 135 6.29 6.40 4.31
CA GLY A 135 6.00 4.96 4.29
C GLY A 135 5.07 4.60 3.13
N LEU A 136 5.30 5.16 1.96
CA LEU A 136 4.53 4.85 0.74
C LEU A 136 5.44 4.22 -0.31
N VAL A 137 4.98 3.12 -0.88
CA VAL A 137 5.45 2.59 -2.16
C VAL A 137 4.27 2.62 -3.13
N MET A 138 4.34 3.48 -4.14
CA MET A 138 3.33 3.58 -5.17
C MET A 138 3.58 2.51 -6.24
N ARG A 139 2.90 1.37 -6.09
CA ARG A 139 2.88 0.33 -7.12
C ARG A 139 1.77 0.59 -8.13
N CYS A 140 1.77 -0.20 -9.19
CA CYS A 140 0.70 -0.24 -10.16
C CYS A 140 0.16 -1.66 -10.29
N GLN A 141 -1.13 -1.76 -10.60
CA GLN A 141 -1.82 -2.99 -10.91
C GLN A 141 -2.50 -2.82 -12.28
N GLN A 142 -2.11 -3.67 -13.22
CA GLN A 142 -2.67 -3.87 -14.53
C GLN A 142 -4.10 -4.41 -14.40
N ASN A 143 -5.01 -3.75 -15.13
CA ASN A 143 -6.36 -4.22 -15.33
C ASN A 143 -6.73 -4.03 -16.80
N GLY A 144 -6.64 -5.12 -17.57
CA GLY A 144 -6.75 -5.07 -19.02
C GLY A 144 -5.59 -4.27 -19.64
N ASP A 145 -5.94 -3.23 -20.39
CA ASP A 145 -4.98 -2.39 -21.14
C ASP A 145 -4.37 -1.26 -20.30
N TYR A 146 -4.81 -1.07 -19.07
CA TYR A 146 -4.39 0.05 -18.22
C TYR A 146 -3.74 -0.40 -16.93
N ALA A 147 -2.65 0.25 -16.54
CA ALA A 147 -2.10 0.17 -15.20
C ALA A 147 -2.74 1.23 -14.30
N ARG A 148 -3.09 0.87 -13.07
CA ARG A 148 -3.69 1.75 -12.06
C ARG A 148 -2.93 1.73 -10.76
N THR A 149 -2.91 2.84 -10.06
CA THR A 149 -2.12 3.00 -8.83
C THR A 149 -2.66 2.10 -7.69
N ARG A 150 -1.73 1.39 -7.06
CA ARG A 150 -1.92 0.41 -5.96
C ARG A 150 -0.93 0.79 -4.85
N PRO A 151 -1.27 1.70 -3.92
CA PRO A 151 -0.35 2.10 -2.87
C PRO A 151 -0.11 0.93 -1.90
N VAL A 152 1.15 0.75 -1.51
CA VAL A 152 1.57 -0.07 -0.37
C VAL A 152 2.04 0.87 0.72
N LEU A 153 1.34 0.85 1.85
CA LEU A 153 1.54 1.77 2.98
C LEU A 153 2.18 1.00 4.12
N VAL A 154 3.34 1.44 4.59
CA VAL A 154 4.17 0.70 5.53
C VAL A 154 4.36 1.44 6.85
N ALA A 155 4.64 0.68 7.90
CA ALA A 155 5.04 1.18 9.20
C ALA A 155 6.46 1.78 9.16
N ARG A 156 6.78 2.58 10.19
CA ARG A 156 7.99 3.40 10.22
C ARG A 156 9.29 2.61 10.10
N ASP A 157 9.36 1.47 10.77
CA ASP A 157 10.51 0.57 10.78
C ASP A 157 10.75 -0.13 9.44
N TRP A 158 9.71 -0.28 8.62
CA TRP A 158 9.82 -0.86 7.27
C TRP A 158 10.14 0.18 6.19
N ALA A 159 10.01 1.46 6.51
CA ALA A 159 9.93 2.53 5.52
C ALA A 159 11.22 2.72 4.71
N GLU A 160 12.37 2.68 5.37
CA GLU A 160 13.68 2.97 4.75
C GLU A 160 14.00 2.05 3.56
N MET A 161 13.73 0.75 3.70
CA MET A 161 14.00 -0.26 2.67
C MET A 161 12.73 -0.71 1.93
N SER A 162 11.61 0.01 2.09
CA SER A 162 10.32 -0.41 1.55
C SER A 162 10.28 -0.52 0.01
N THR A 163 11.16 0.19 -0.69
CA THR A 163 11.28 0.14 -2.17
C THR A 163 12.24 -0.93 -2.67
N ASP A 164 12.97 -1.60 -1.77
CA ASP A 164 13.85 -2.69 -2.13
C ASP A 164 13.03 -3.98 -2.24
N SER A 165 12.89 -4.51 -3.45
CA SER A 165 12.11 -5.73 -3.70
C SER A 165 12.87 -7.02 -3.42
N TRP A 166 14.14 -6.93 -3.00
CA TRP A 166 15.01 -8.08 -2.73
C TRP A 166 15.42 -8.16 -1.25
N GLU A 167 15.92 -7.06 -0.68
CA GLU A 167 16.35 -6.99 0.73
C GLU A 167 15.33 -6.28 1.63
N GLY A 168 14.29 -5.69 1.04
CA GLY A 168 13.27 -4.96 1.78
C GLY A 168 12.32 -5.89 2.56
N PRO A 169 11.57 -5.31 3.51
CA PRO A 169 10.74 -6.09 4.42
C PRO A 169 9.38 -6.49 3.82
N ILE A 170 8.98 -5.90 2.69
CA ILE A 170 7.73 -6.24 2.00
C ILE A 170 7.91 -7.61 1.31
N PRO A 171 7.11 -8.63 1.65
CA PRO A 171 7.31 -9.97 1.12
C PRO A 171 7.20 -10.08 -0.41
N ASP A 172 8.03 -10.94 -1.03
CA ASP A 172 8.09 -11.25 -2.47
C ASP A 172 6.75 -11.38 -3.18
N ARG A 173 5.75 -11.89 -2.45
CA ARG A 173 4.38 -12.04 -2.94
C ARG A 173 3.82 -10.73 -3.48
N GLU A 174 4.05 -9.60 -2.80
CA GLU A 174 3.52 -8.31 -3.24
C GLU A 174 4.11 -7.94 -4.59
N TRP A 175 5.43 -8.10 -4.78
CA TRP A 175 6.13 -7.74 -6.02
C TRP A 175 5.69 -8.56 -7.24
N GLY A 176 5.15 -9.77 -7.02
CA GLY A 176 4.57 -10.61 -8.07
C GLY A 176 3.12 -10.28 -8.46
N ILE A 177 2.48 -9.32 -7.78
CA ILE A 177 1.15 -8.84 -8.17
C ILE A 177 1.34 -7.81 -9.27
N TYR A 178 0.79 -8.14 -10.45
CA TYR A 178 0.73 -7.28 -11.62
C TYR A 178 -0.69 -6.84 -11.87
#